data_AF-A0A9D4V7V4-F1
#
_entry.id   AF-A0A9D4V7V4-F1
#
_cell.length_a   1.000
_cell.length_b   1.000
_cell.length_c   1.000
_cell.angle_alpha   90.00
_cell.angle_beta   90.00
_cell.angle_gamma   90.00
#
_symmetry.space_group_name_H-M   'P 1'
#
loop_
_entity.id
_entity.type
_entity.pdbx_description
1 polymer ?
#
loop_
_entity_poly.entity_id
_entity_poly.type
_entity_poly.pdbx_seq_one_letter_code
_entity_poly.pdbx_strand_id
1 'polypeptide(L)'
;MASQLDFRRLDEGLGGQRSKRKRAAEETQEEGGGDGGDMEIEDVTPSAKRPAIAGDGDDRPVFGRPTYDGTIAGKVSGRKWKNPKSARTSSIKVSLKKPSLEQRNQQREIKKAYKERMGELKEQIRQNKISKRKAKEEREKRKKENEARTGTVYQKITNSKKLKNMSKKQKKLLRVLPE
;
A
#
# COMPACT_ATOMS: atom_id res chain seq x y z
N MET A 1 -4.96 -12.72 -28.54
CA MET A 1 -5.26 -13.65 -27.42
C MET A 1 -4.93 -12.92 -26.13
N ALA A 2 -5.85 -12.85 -25.17
CA ALA A 2 -5.59 -12.13 -23.92
C ALA A 2 -4.60 -12.91 -23.03
N SER A 3 -3.49 -12.29 -22.65
CA SER A 3 -2.54 -12.85 -21.71
C SER A 3 -3.14 -12.87 -20.30
N GLN A 4 -3.18 -14.03 -19.66
CA GLN A 4 -3.61 -14.14 -18.26
C GLN A 4 -2.60 -13.42 -17.35
N LEU A 5 -3.02 -12.31 -16.76
CA LEU A 5 -2.23 -11.58 -15.77
C LEU A 5 -2.02 -12.46 -14.52
N ASP A 6 -0.76 -12.61 -14.08
CA ASP A 6 -0.40 -13.45 -12.94
C ASP A 6 -0.36 -12.64 -11.63
N PHE A 7 -1.47 -12.64 -10.90
CA PHE A 7 -1.67 -11.84 -9.69
C PHE A 7 -0.77 -12.24 -8.48
N ARG A 8 0.06 -13.28 -8.59
CA ARG A 8 0.90 -13.78 -7.47
C ARG A 8 1.97 -12.82 -6.96
N ARG A 9 2.24 -11.71 -7.67
CA ARG A 9 3.17 -10.65 -7.26
C ARG A 9 2.52 -9.27 -7.15
N LEU A 10 1.20 -9.18 -7.33
CA LEU A 10 0.44 -7.97 -7.03
C LEU A 10 0.12 -7.95 -5.54
N ASP A 11 1.16 -7.70 -4.74
CA ASP A 11 1.01 -7.09 -3.42
C ASP A 11 0.64 -5.61 -3.64
N GLU A 12 -0.59 -5.40 -4.13
CA GLU A 12 -1.24 -4.10 -4.21
C GLU A 12 -1.61 -3.64 -2.80
N GLY A 13 -0.59 -3.38 -1.98
CA GLY A 13 -0.73 -2.62 -0.75
C GLY A 13 -1.41 -1.30 -1.10
N LEU A 14 -2.65 -1.14 -0.60
CA LEU A 14 -3.62 -0.08 -0.91
C LEU A 14 -2.99 1.12 -1.61
N GLY A 15 -3.22 1.22 -2.93
CA GLY A 15 -2.89 2.39 -3.74
C GLY A 15 -3.75 3.59 -3.33
N GLY A 16 -3.45 4.17 -2.17
CA GLY A 16 -4.17 5.31 -1.61
C GLY A 16 -4.23 6.45 -2.62
N GLN A 17 -5.39 7.12 -2.69
CA GLN A 17 -5.71 8.12 -3.72
C GLN A 17 -4.56 9.12 -3.93
N ARG A 18 -3.89 9.01 -5.08
CA ARG A 18 -2.83 9.93 -5.51
C ARG A 18 -3.44 11.22 -6.06
N SER A 19 -4.25 11.92 -5.26
CA SER A 19 -4.70 13.27 -5.59
C SER A 19 -3.53 14.26 -5.44
N LYS A 20 -2.83 14.52 -6.55
CA LYS A 20 -1.85 15.61 -6.64
C LYS A 20 -2.07 16.50 -7.86
N ARG A 21 -2.69 17.66 -7.61
CA ARG A 21 -2.81 18.86 -8.47
C ARG A 21 -3.83 18.69 -9.61
N LYS A 22 -4.48 19.73 -10.14
CA LYS A 22 -4.23 21.19 -10.04
C LYS A 22 -5.57 21.96 -10.16
N ARG A 23 -5.61 23.17 -9.56
CA ARG A 23 -6.67 24.19 -9.65
C ARG A 23 -7.27 24.35 -11.06
N ALA A 24 -8.59 24.23 -11.15
CA ALA A 24 -9.49 24.91 -12.10
C ALA A 24 -10.65 25.49 -11.26
N ALA A 25 -11.29 26.55 -11.76
CA ALA A 25 -12.37 27.25 -11.07
C ALA A 25 -13.73 26.95 -11.71
N GLU A 26 -14.78 27.35 -11.00
CA GLU A 26 -16.20 27.48 -11.42
C GLU A 26 -17.01 26.18 -11.67
N GLU A 27 -18.19 26.20 -11.03
CA GLU A 27 -19.47 25.52 -11.34
C GLU A 27 -19.48 23.96 -11.42
N THR A 28 -20.45 23.22 -10.85
CA THR A 28 -21.75 23.59 -10.24
C THR A 28 -22.17 22.56 -9.16
N GLN A 29 -22.96 23.03 -8.19
CA GLN A 29 -24.17 22.42 -7.58
C GLN A 29 -24.80 21.21 -8.34
N GLU A 30 -25.48 20.22 -7.75
CA GLU A 30 -26.02 19.89 -6.39
C GLU A 30 -25.76 18.38 -6.09
N GLU A 31 -26.10 17.74 -4.96
CA GLU A 31 -26.89 18.05 -3.74
C GLU A 31 -25.98 18.10 -2.49
N GLY A 32 -26.31 17.78 -1.23
CA GLY A 32 -27.49 17.28 -0.50
C GLY A 32 -27.03 16.35 0.65
N GLY A 33 -27.33 16.58 1.93
CA GLY A 33 -28.00 17.69 2.61
C GLY A 33 -27.96 17.44 4.13
N GLY A 34 -28.41 18.39 4.95
CA GLY A 34 -28.68 18.15 6.38
C GLY A 34 -27.81 18.90 7.39
N ASP A 35 -28.27 20.11 7.71
CA ASP A 35 -28.42 20.68 9.07
C ASP A 35 -27.19 20.96 9.98
N GLY A 36 -27.29 22.08 10.70
CA GLY A 36 -26.51 22.36 11.91
C GLY A 36 -25.53 23.54 11.87
N GLY A 37 -25.94 24.69 12.40
CA GLY A 37 -25.04 25.62 13.09
C GLY A 37 -24.82 27.00 12.46
N ASP A 38 -25.64 27.95 12.89
CA ASP A 38 -25.35 29.38 12.88
C ASP A 38 -24.00 29.72 13.56
N MET A 39 -23.14 30.45 12.85
CA MET A 39 -22.10 31.32 13.41
C MET A 39 -21.83 32.47 12.44
N GLU A 40 -22.18 33.69 12.83
CA GLU A 40 -21.77 34.93 12.14
C GLU A 40 -20.24 34.97 11.98
N ILE A 41 -19.78 35.19 10.74
CA ILE A 41 -18.39 35.54 10.44
C ILE A 41 -18.38 37.04 10.18
N GLU A 42 -17.88 37.83 11.14
CA GLU A 42 -17.58 39.24 10.90
C GLU A 42 -16.52 39.35 9.78
N ASP A 43 -16.89 40.02 8.68
CA ASP A 43 -16.04 40.28 7.51
C ASP A 43 -14.93 41.32 7.83
N VAL A 44 -14.00 40.96 8.71
CA VAL A 44 -12.79 41.76 8.99
C VAL A 44 -11.79 41.58 7.84
N THR A 45 -12.09 42.23 6.72
CA THR A 45 -11.15 42.35 5.60
C THR A 45 -9.94 43.21 6.01
N PRO A 46 -8.70 42.69 5.97
CA PRO A 46 -7.53 43.49 6.35
C PRO A 46 -7.22 44.51 5.26
N SER A 47 -7.46 45.79 5.55
CA SER A 47 -7.24 46.94 4.64
C SER A 47 -5.86 46.91 3.98
N ALA A 48 -5.84 46.89 2.64
CA ALA A 48 -4.65 46.65 1.82
C ALA A 48 -3.72 47.88 1.67
N LYS A 49 -3.67 48.80 2.63
CA LYS A 49 -2.83 50.01 2.59
C LYS A 49 -2.19 50.29 3.95
N ARG A 50 -0.90 49.95 4.10
CA ARG A 50 -0.06 50.47 5.19
C ARG A 50 0.50 51.83 4.75
N PRO A 51 0.37 52.91 5.54
CA PRO A 51 1.05 54.17 5.21
C PRO A 51 2.56 53.99 5.30
N ALA A 52 3.31 54.69 4.44
CA ALA A 52 4.76 54.70 4.50
C ALA A 52 5.22 55.46 5.74
N ILE A 53 6.03 54.81 6.59
CA ILE A 53 6.75 55.48 7.68
C ILE A 53 7.89 56.29 7.02
N ALA A 54 7.90 57.60 7.26
CA ALA A 54 9.04 58.43 6.89
C ALA A 54 10.25 58.02 7.75
N GLY A 55 11.35 57.66 7.09
CA GLY A 55 12.57 57.24 7.75
C GLY A 55 13.47 58.42 8.08
N ASP A 56 13.21 59.10 9.20
CA ASP A 56 14.23 59.92 9.86
C ASP A 56 15.17 58.97 10.64
N GLY A 57 16.23 58.53 9.95
CA GLY A 57 17.26 57.65 10.51
C GLY A 57 18.63 57.97 9.89
N ASP A 58 19.66 57.99 10.73
CA ASP A 58 21.02 58.41 10.37
C ASP A 58 21.79 57.40 9.48
N ASP A 59 21.26 57.06 8.31
CA ASP A 59 21.91 56.21 7.29
C ASP A 59 23.02 56.97 6.52
N ARG A 60 23.88 57.69 7.25
CA ARG A 60 25.15 58.23 6.73
C ARG A 60 26.31 57.35 7.23
N PRO A 61 27.02 56.62 6.36
CA PRO A 61 28.11 55.75 6.80
C PRO A 61 29.27 56.57 7.39
N VAL A 62 29.42 56.51 8.71
CA VAL A 62 30.55 57.13 9.43
C VAL A 62 31.82 56.34 9.11
N PHE A 63 32.77 57.01 8.47
CA PHE A 63 34.06 56.43 8.09
C PHE A 63 34.80 55.91 9.33
N GLY A 64 35.07 54.60 9.39
CA GLY A 64 35.83 53.96 10.47
C GLY A 64 35.09 52.94 11.36
N ARG A 65 33.78 52.73 11.20
CA ARG A 65 33.09 51.57 11.81
C ARG A 65 32.89 50.47 10.75
N PRO A 66 33.51 49.28 10.89
CA PRO A 66 33.21 48.15 10.01
C PRO A 66 31.77 47.68 10.23
N THR A 67 30.87 48.00 9.29
CA THR A 67 29.55 47.37 9.20
C THR A 67 29.73 45.94 8.70
N TYR A 68 30.15 45.05 9.60
CA TYR A 68 30.17 43.61 9.36
C TYR A 68 28.74 43.07 9.34
N ASP A 69 27.99 43.38 8.27
CA ASP A 69 26.90 42.52 7.85
C ASP A 69 27.53 41.19 7.41
N GLY A 70 27.12 40.08 8.02
CA GLY A 70 27.84 38.79 8.00
C GLY A 70 27.77 38.04 6.67
N THR A 71 27.57 38.74 5.57
CA THR A 71 27.42 38.24 4.20
C THR A 71 28.78 37.98 3.54
N ILE A 72 29.63 37.17 4.20
CA ILE A 72 30.76 36.52 3.53
C ILE A 72 30.21 35.74 2.32
N ALA A 73 30.77 36.01 1.14
CA ALA A 73 30.30 35.54 -0.15
C ALA A 73 30.01 34.02 -0.18
N GLY A 74 28.85 33.61 -0.72
CA GLY A 74 28.60 32.20 -1.02
C GLY A 74 27.16 31.65 -0.99
N LYS A 75 26.11 32.45 -0.70
CA LYS A 75 24.70 31.94 -0.69
C LYS A 75 23.69 32.91 -1.32
N VAL A 76 23.43 32.71 -2.62
CA VAL A 76 22.68 33.57 -3.55
C VAL A 76 21.17 33.78 -3.22
N SER A 77 20.66 33.34 -2.06
CA SER A 77 19.25 33.56 -1.71
C SER A 77 18.98 34.01 -0.27
N GLY A 78 19.97 34.05 0.63
CA GLY A 78 19.80 34.33 2.07
C GLY A 78 18.90 33.35 2.85
N ARG A 79 18.09 32.53 2.15
CA ARG A 79 17.08 31.64 2.70
C ARG A 79 17.73 30.40 3.30
N LYS A 80 17.62 30.27 4.62
CA LYS A 80 18.05 29.08 5.36
C LYS A 80 17.26 27.86 4.87
N TRP A 81 17.92 26.95 4.14
CA TRP A 81 17.33 25.70 3.61
C TRP A 81 16.76 24.76 4.69
N LYS A 82 17.17 24.97 5.95
CA LYS A 82 16.65 24.31 7.15
C LYS A 82 16.45 25.36 8.23
N ASN A 83 15.30 25.36 8.89
CA ASN A 83 15.09 26.16 10.09
C ASN A 83 15.95 25.60 11.25
N PRO A 84 16.55 26.46 12.09
CA PRO A 84 17.22 26.01 13.30
C PRO A 84 16.19 25.34 14.23
N LYS A 85 16.55 24.20 14.82
CA LYS A 85 15.66 23.49 15.75
C LYS A 85 15.63 24.24 17.09
N SER A 86 14.51 24.88 17.41
CA SER A 86 14.32 25.59 18.68
C SER A 86 14.40 24.67 19.91
N ALA A 87 14.14 23.36 19.77
CA ALA A 87 14.11 22.40 20.86
C ALA A 87 14.63 21.02 20.44
N ARG A 88 15.07 20.23 21.42
CA ARG A 88 15.39 18.80 21.22
C ARG A 88 14.09 17.99 21.05
N THR A 89 14.11 16.96 20.21
CA THR A 89 12.93 16.11 19.96
C THR A 89 12.44 15.35 21.20
N SER A 90 13.30 15.20 22.22
CA SER A 90 12.94 14.63 23.52
C SER A 90 12.10 15.59 24.37
N SER A 91 12.40 16.90 24.41
CA SER A 91 11.69 17.84 25.30
C SER A 91 10.23 18.03 24.90
N ILE A 92 9.92 17.96 23.60
CA ILE A 92 8.55 17.98 23.05
C ILE A 92 7.68 16.84 23.63
N LYS A 93 8.28 15.70 24.01
CA LYS A 93 7.56 14.54 24.53
C LYS A 93 7.38 14.54 26.05
N VAL A 94 8.10 15.39 26.79
CA VAL A 94 8.05 15.44 28.27
C VAL A 94 6.75 16.09 28.77
N SER A 95 6.17 17.02 28.00
CA SER A 95 4.91 17.70 28.34
C SER A 95 3.65 16.85 28.10
N LEU A 96 3.76 15.69 27.44
CA LEU A 96 2.61 14.83 27.15
C LEU A 96 2.24 13.98 28.39
N LYS A 97 1.02 14.16 28.89
CA LYS A 97 0.46 13.33 29.96
C LYS A 97 0.48 11.86 29.54
N LYS A 98 1.11 11.00 30.36
CA LYS A 98 1.16 9.56 30.12
C LYS A 98 -0.25 8.96 30.30
N PRO A 99 -0.66 7.94 29.51
CA PRO A 99 -1.95 7.27 29.71
C PRO A 99 -2.04 6.62 31.08
N SER A 100 -3.25 6.52 31.62
CA SER A 100 -3.52 5.89 32.93
C SER A 100 -3.14 4.41 32.93
N LEU A 101 -3.04 3.80 34.12
CA LEU A 101 -2.74 2.37 34.24
C LEU A 101 -3.82 1.52 33.55
N GLU A 102 -5.09 1.87 33.75
CA GLU A 102 -6.24 1.23 33.14
C GLU A 102 -6.21 1.30 31.61
N GLN A 103 -5.98 2.50 31.04
CA GLN A 103 -5.84 2.67 29.59
C GLN A 103 -4.70 1.83 29.01
N ARG A 104 -3.60 1.62 29.75
CA ARG A 104 -2.51 0.72 29.33
C ARG A 104 -2.93 -0.75 29.37
N ASN A 105 -3.75 -1.16 30.33
CA ASN A 105 -4.26 -2.53 30.41
C ASN A 105 -5.25 -2.83 29.28
N GLN A 106 -6.23 -1.96 29.04
CA GLN A 106 -7.13 -2.05 27.88
C GLN A 106 -6.34 -2.12 26.56
N GLN A 107 -5.31 -1.28 26.37
CA GLN A 107 -4.44 -1.35 25.20
C GLN A 107 -3.61 -2.64 25.11
N ARG A 108 -3.25 -3.27 26.24
CA ARG A 108 -2.55 -4.57 26.26
C ARG A 108 -3.51 -5.70 25.88
N GLU A 109 -4.73 -5.69 26.40
CA GLU A 109 -5.78 -6.67 26.10
C GLU A 109 -6.18 -6.63 24.62
N ILE A 110 -6.45 -5.44 24.06
CA ILE A 110 -6.72 -5.26 22.64
C ILE A 110 -5.57 -5.80 21.77
N LYS A 111 -4.31 -5.50 22.15
CA LYS A 111 -3.12 -6.02 21.44
C LYS A 111 -2.94 -7.52 21.61
N LYS A 112 -3.37 -8.11 22.73
CA LYS A 112 -3.33 -9.55 22.99
C LYS A 112 -4.38 -10.26 22.12
N ALA A 113 -5.64 -9.86 22.19
CA ALA A 113 -6.73 -10.40 21.39
C ALA A 113 -6.46 -10.29 19.87
N TYR A 114 -5.89 -9.18 19.40
CA TYR A 114 -5.47 -9.04 18.01
C TYR A 114 -4.38 -10.05 17.61
N LYS A 115 -3.37 -10.26 18.47
CA LYS A 115 -2.29 -11.24 18.21
C LYS A 115 -2.80 -12.68 18.23
N GLU A 116 -3.71 -13.00 19.14
CA GLU A 116 -4.34 -14.32 19.25
C GLU A 116 -5.15 -14.64 17.99
N ARG A 117 -6.08 -13.75 17.60
CA ARG A 117 -6.85 -13.87 16.34
C ARG A 117 -5.95 -13.97 15.10
N MET A 118 -4.86 -13.19 15.04
CA MET A 118 -3.88 -13.27 13.95
C MET A 118 -3.14 -14.63 13.96
N GLY A 119 -2.83 -15.18 15.13
CA GLY A 119 -2.23 -16.50 15.31
C GLY A 119 -3.16 -17.61 14.84
N GLU A 120 -4.42 -17.60 15.29
CA GLU A 120 -5.48 -18.52 14.87
C GLU A 120 -5.65 -18.55 13.35
N LEU A 121 -5.80 -17.39 12.72
CA LEU A 121 -5.94 -17.29 11.26
C LEU A 121 -4.70 -17.85 10.53
N LYS A 122 -3.49 -17.59 11.03
CA LYS A 122 -2.26 -18.15 10.45
C LYS A 122 -2.19 -19.67 10.61
N GLU A 123 -2.64 -20.20 11.74
CA GLU A 123 -2.67 -21.65 11.98
C GLU A 123 -3.75 -22.34 11.15
N GLN A 124 -4.95 -21.77 11.03
CA GLN A 124 -5.99 -22.24 10.11
C GLN A 124 -5.48 -22.28 8.65
N ILE A 125 -4.77 -21.23 8.20
CA ILE A 125 -4.14 -21.21 6.87
C ILE A 125 -3.06 -22.30 6.74
N ARG A 126 -2.28 -22.56 7.80
CA ARG A 126 -1.27 -23.63 7.83
C ARG A 126 -1.92 -25.02 7.73
N GLN A 127 -2.92 -25.31 8.55
CA GLN A 127 -3.65 -26.56 8.53
C GLN A 127 -4.35 -26.79 7.19
N ASN A 128 -4.98 -25.76 6.62
CA ASN A 128 -5.57 -25.81 5.28
C ASN A 128 -4.56 -26.05 4.14
N LYS A 129 -3.30 -25.63 4.30
CA LYS A 129 -2.21 -25.96 3.36
C LYS A 129 -1.73 -27.41 3.54
N ILE A 130 -1.65 -27.89 4.79
CA ILE A 130 -1.25 -29.27 5.10
C ILE A 130 -2.30 -30.27 4.61
N SER A 131 -3.59 -30.03 4.88
CA SER A 131 -4.68 -30.90 4.42
C SER A 131 -4.75 -30.98 2.88
N LYS A 132 -4.57 -29.85 2.18
CA LYS A 132 -4.48 -29.82 0.70
C LYS A 132 -3.28 -30.60 0.15
N ARG A 133 -2.13 -30.60 0.85
CA ARG A 133 -0.95 -31.41 0.48
C ARG A 133 -1.22 -32.91 0.68
N LYS A 134 -1.67 -33.30 1.87
CA LYS A 134 -2.03 -34.70 2.19
C LYS A 134 -3.07 -35.26 1.21
N ALA A 135 -4.15 -34.53 0.94
CA ALA A 135 -5.18 -34.96 -0.02
C ALA A 135 -4.66 -35.09 -1.47
N LYS A 136 -3.61 -34.35 -1.87
CA LYS A 136 -2.93 -34.52 -3.16
C LYS A 136 -2.04 -35.75 -3.15
N GLU A 137 -1.25 -35.94 -2.09
CA GLU A 137 -0.37 -37.11 -1.90
C GLU A 137 -1.18 -38.42 -1.86
N GLU A 138 -2.31 -38.45 -1.15
CA GLU A 138 -3.25 -39.58 -1.14
C GLU A 138 -3.86 -39.86 -2.52
N ARG A 139 -4.23 -38.82 -3.26
CA ARG A 139 -4.76 -38.97 -4.63
C ARG A 139 -3.70 -39.50 -5.60
N GLU A 140 -2.46 -39.02 -5.49
CA GLU A 140 -1.33 -39.52 -6.28
C GLU A 140 -0.97 -40.96 -5.90
N LYS A 141 -0.97 -41.30 -4.60
CA LYS A 141 -0.78 -42.67 -4.13
C LYS A 141 -1.87 -43.60 -4.66
N ARG A 142 -3.14 -43.23 -4.54
CA ARG A 142 -4.28 -43.98 -5.10
C ARG A 142 -4.21 -44.13 -6.61
N LYS A 143 -3.74 -43.10 -7.32
CA LYS A 143 -3.54 -43.15 -8.78
C LYS A 143 -2.44 -44.15 -9.15
N LYS A 144 -1.29 -44.11 -8.46
CA LYS A 144 -0.19 -45.08 -8.65
C LYS A 144 -0.60 -46.50 -8.27
N GLU A 145 -1.35 -46.68 -7.19
CA GLU A 145 -1.88 -47.96 -6.76
C GLU A 145 -2.87 -48.53 -7.80
N ASN A 146 -3.77 -47.70 -8.33
CA ASN A 146 -4.67 -48.10 -9.42
C ASN A 146 -3.90 -48.45 -10.69
N GLU A 147 -2.90 -47.64 -11.08
CA GLU A 147 -2.01 -47.90 -12.22
C GLU A 147 -1.24 -49.21 -12.06
N ALA A 148 -0.79 -49.57 -10.86
CA ALA A 148 -0.14 -50.84 -10.57
C ALA A 148 -1.12 -52.02 -10.50
N ARG A 149 -2.29 -51.83 -9.88
CA ARG A 149 -3.28 -52.89 -9.63
C ARG A 149 -4.08 -53.29 -10.87
N THR A 150 -4.42 -52.32 -11.73
CA THR A 150 -5.06 -52.60 -13.02
C THR A 150 -4.05 -52.79 -14.14
N GLY A 151 -2.84 -52.26 -13.99
CA GLY A 151 -1.89 -52.11 -15.10
C GLY A 151 -2.37 -51.09 -16.13
N THR A 152 -1.52 -50.74 -17.09
CA THR A 152 -1.98 -50.07 -18.31
C THR A 152 -2.67 -51.08 -19.22
N VAL A 153 -3.95 -51.35 -19.00
CA VAL A 153 -4.78 -52.21 -19.87
C VAL A 153 -5.03 -51.52 -21.21
N TYR A 154 -4.07 -51.61 -22.12
CA TYR A 154 -4.23 -51.13 -23.49
C TYR A 154 -5.19 -52.06 -24.25
N GLN A 155 -6.30 -51.51 -24.78
CA GLN A 155 -7.14 -52.24 -25.71
C GLN A 155 -6.39 -52.44 -27.05
N LYS A 156 -5.97 -53.68 -27.33
CA LYS A 156 -5.34 -54.03 -28.62
C LYS A 156 -6.38 -53.90 -29.75
N ILE A 157 -6.21 -52.90 -30.63
CA ILE A 157 -7.03 -52.74 -31.84
C ILE A 157 -6.42 -53.57 -32.97
N THR A 158 -6.88 -54.82 -33.11
CA THR A 158 -6.44 -55.74 -34.19
C THR A 158 -7.12 -55.46 -35.54
N ASN A 159 -8.31 -54.85 -35.54
CA ASN A 159 -9.11 -54.66 -36.76
C ASN A 159 -8.68 -53.40 -37.56
N SER A 160 -8.15 -53.63 -38.76
CA SER A 160 -7.70 -52.56 -39.68
C SER A 160 -8.82 -51.63 -40.16
N LYS A 161 -10.08 -52.09 -40.27
CA LYS A 161 -11.24 -51.23 -40.59
C LYS A 161 -11.51 -50.22 -39.47
N LYS A 162 -11.35 -50.65 -38.20
CA LYS A 162 -11.49 -49.78 -37.02
C LYS A 162 -10.38 -48.72 -36.98
N LEU A 163 -9.14 -49.09 -37.34
CA LEU A 163 -8.05 -48.13 -37.53
C LEU A 163 -8.35 -47.12 -38.65
N LYS A 164 -8.84 -47.57 -39.82
CA LYS A 164 -9.18 -46.67 -40.94
C LYS A 164 -10.27 -45.66 -40.55
N ASN A 165 -11.35 -46.10 -39.93
CA ASN A 165 -12.52 -45.26 -39.59
C ASN A 165 -12.32 -44.27 -38.43
N MET A 166 -11.23 -44.36 -37.66
CA MET A 166 -10.96 -43.39 -36.59
C MET A 166 -10.54 -42.00 -37.09
N SER A 167 -10.96 -40.98 -36.35
CA SER A 167 -10.57 -39.59 -36.60
C SER A 167 -9.06 -39.36 -36.44
N LYS A 168 -8.51 -38.32 -37.10
CA LYS A 168 -7.11 -37.91 -36.96
C LYS A 168 -6.72 -37.61 -35.49
N LYS A 169 -7.66 -37.17 -34.65
CA LYS A 169 -7.44 -36.92 -33.21
C LYS A 169 -7.28 -38.24 -32.43
N GLN A 170 -8.15 -39.23 -32.67
CA GLN A 170 -8.07 -40.54 -32.01
C GLN A 170 -6.81 -41.33 -32.43
N LYS A 171 -6.44 -41.29 -33.71
CA LYS A 171 -5.21 -41.94 -34.21
C LYS A 171 -3.94 -41.48 -33.49
N LYS A 172 -3.85 -40.21 -33.09
CA LYS A 172 -2.71 -39.65 -32.32
C LYS A 172 -2.64 -40.10 -30.86
N LEU A 173 -3.70 -40.70 -30.31
CA LEU A 173 -3.74 -41.21 -28.94
C LEU A 173 -3.32 -42.69 -28.82
N LEU A 174 -3.21 -43.39 -29.95
CA LEU A 174 -2.68 -44.75 -29.99
C LEU A 174 -1.18 -44.73 -29.68
N ARG A 175 -0.72 -45.69 -28.87
CA ARG A 175 0.70 -46.01 -28.72
C ARG A 175 0.97 -47.31 -29.47
N VAL A 176 2.02 -47.30 -30.28
CA VAL A 176 2.61 -48.54 -30.80
C VAL A 176 3.36 -49.18 -29.64
N LEU A 177 3.06 -50.44 -29.32
CA LEU A 177 3.87 -51.23 -28.40
C LEU A 177 5.02 -51.84 -29.22
N PRO A 178 6.26 -51.85 -28.70
CA PRO A 178 7.31 -52.70 -29.27
C PRO A 178 6.88 -54.18 -29.14
N GLU A 179 7.30 -55.02 -30.09
CA GLU A 179 7.18 -56.48 -29.99
C GLU A 179 8.18 -57.07 -29.00
#